data_AF-A0A4Q3YF69-F1
#
_entry.id   AF-A0A4Q3YF69-F1
#
_cell.length_a   1.000
_cell.length_b   1.000
_cell.length_c   1.000
_cell.angle_alpha   90.00
_cell.angle_beta   90.00
_cell.angle_gamma   90.00
#
_symmetry.space_group_name_H-M   'P 1'
#
loop_
_entity.id
_entity.type
_entity.pdbx_description
1 polymer ?
#
loop_
_entity_poly.entity_id
_entity_poly.type
_entity_poly.pdbx_seq_one_letter_code
_entity_poly.pdbx_strand_id
1 'polypeptide(L)'
;MDENLSSFWDATKQPNIMLRFIFYYRIIEYAGANFFSGDVRSKLTRILSNPTVCAPNNVERSVSQIIAAFDGLQADEVARFNAMITTSVKPEVVWREIENNKALFIDTVTFDGGYVLQNIISREETLKTFSGG
;
A
#
# COMPACT_ATOMS: atom_id res chain seq x y z
N MET A 1 7.27 -17.90 -1.22
CA MET A 1 6.77 -16.63 -1.80
C MET A 1 5.47 -16.97 -2.51
N ASP A 2 4.49 -16.07 -2.53
CA ASP A 2 3.22 -16.29 -3.26
C ASP A 2 3.50 -16.48 -4.77
N GLU A 3 2.93 -17.53 -5.37
CA GLU A 3 3.18 -17.92 -6.77
C GLU A 3 2.75 -16.82 -7.77
N ASN A 4 1.68 -16.08 -7.46
CA ASN A 4 1.20 -14.99 -8.30
C ASN A 4 2.17 -13.80 -8.25
N LEU A 5 2.68 -13.46 -7.07
CA LEU A 5 3.67 -12.38 -6.93
C LEU A 5 4.97 -12.70 -7.65
N SER A 6 5.45 -13.95 -7.58
CA SER A 6 6.64 -14.38 -8.32
C SER A 6 6.44 -14.30 -9.83
N SER A 7 5.26 -14.74 -10.33
CA SER A 7 4.91 -14.63 -11.74
C SER A 7 4.87 -13.17 -12.22
N PHE A 8 4.23 -12.27 -11.47
CA PHE A 8 4.21 -10.85 -11.83
C PHE A 8 5.60 -10.21 -11.77
N TRP A 9 6.43 -10.60 -10.80
CA TRP A 9 7.80 -10.11 -10.69
C TRP A 9 8.63 -10.51 -11.92
N ASP A 10 8.55 -11.76 -12.36
CA ASP A 10 9.21 -12.16 -13.61
C ASP A 10 8.62 -11.43 -14.81
N ALA A 11 7.31 -11.17 -14.79
CA ALA A 11 6.63 -10.31 -15.73
C ALA A 11 7.10 -8.83 -15.69
N THR A 12 7.92 -8.37 -14.73
CA THR A 12 8.52 -7.02 -14.78
C THR A 12 9.80 -6.93 -15.62
N LYS A 13 10.35 -8.06 -16.08
CA LYS A 13 11.61 -8.06 -16.86
C LYS A 13 11.41 -7.79 -18.37
N GLN A 14 10.19 -7.42 -18.78
CA GLN A 14 9.87 -7.25 -20.21
C GLN A 14 10.54 -5.99 -20.75
N PRO A 15 10.93 -5.96 -22.03
CA PRO A 15 11.53 -4.77 -22.62
C PRO A 15 10.53 -3.59 -22.71
N ASN A 16 9.24 -3.87 -22.88
CA ASN A 16 8.20 -2.85 -23.00
C ASN A 16 7.98 -2.12 -21.66
N ILE A 17 8.20 -0.80 -21.65
CA ILE A 17 8.11 0.03 -20.43
C ILE A 17 6.68 0.17 -19.90
N MET A 18 5.68 0.23 -20.78
CA MET A 18 4.26 0.30 -20.39
C MET A 18 3.83 -0.99 -19.70
N LEU A 19 4.20 -2.14 -20.26
CA LEU A 19 3.91 -3.43 -19.64
C LEU A 19 4.62 -3.56 -18.28
N ARG A 20 5.87 -3.11 -18.17
CA ARG A 20 6.57 -3.07 -16.88
C ARG A 20 5.82 -2.26 -15.84
N PHE A 21 5.38 -1.05 -16.19
CA PHE A 21 4.58 -0.22 -15.31
C PHE A 21 3.31 -0.95 -14.85
N ILE A 22 2.57 -1.56 -15.77
CA ILE A 22 1.35 -2.32 -15.46
C ILE A 22 1.65 -3.48 -14.50
N PHE A 23 2.72 -4.24 -14.71
CA PHE A 23 3.08 -5.35 -13.82
C PHE A 23 3.53 -4.87 -12.44
N TYR A 24 4.28 -3.78 -12.34
CA TYR A 24 4.59 -3.16 -11.04
C TYR A 24 3.32 -2.73 -10.31
N TYR A 25 2.40 -2.07 -11.00
CA TYR A 25 1.11 -1.69 -10.43
C TYR A 25 0.34 -2.92 -9.92
N ARG A 26 0.30 -4.00 -10.71
CA ARG A 26 -0.38 -5.25 -10.36
C ARG A 26 0.22 -5.93 -9.13
N ILE A 27 1.54 -5.87 -8.96
CA ILE A 27 2.22 -6.37 -7.74
C ILE A 27 1.75 -5.61 -6.51
N ILE A 28 1.71 -4.27 -6.58
CA ILE A 28 1.32 -3.43 -5.45
C ILE A 28 -0.17 -3.61 -5.13
N GLU A 29 -1.02 -3.70 -6.15
CA GLU A 29 -2.46 -3.98 -6.01
C GLU A 29 -2.70 -5.34 -5.34
N TYR A 30 -2.05 -6.41 -5.83
CA TYR A 30 -2.18 -7.75 -5.25
C TYR A 30 -1.66 -7.80 -3.81
N ALA A 31 -0.51 -7.17 -3.54
CA ALA A 31 0.03 -7.07 -2.20
C ALA A 31 -0.91 -6.30 -1.27
N GLY A 32 -1.49 -5.20 -1.73
CA GLY A 32 -2.46 -4.39 -1.00
C GLY A 32 -3.71 -5.17 -0.63
N ALA A 33 -4.30 -5.88 -1.57
CA ALA A 33 -5.48 -6.70 -1.32
C ALA A 33 -5.22 -7.76 -0.22
N ASN A 34 -4.05 -8.42 -0.24
CA ASN A 34 -3.72 -9.48 0.71
C ASN A 34 -3.19 -8.99 2.07
N PHE A 35 -2.58 -7.80 2.12
CA PHE A 35 -2.03 -7.20 3.34
C PHE A 35 -3.12 -7.03 4.42
N PHE A 36 -4.28 -6.51 4.04
CA PHE A 36 -5.39 -6.29 4.97
C PHE A 36 -6.10 -7.57 5.39
N SER A 37 -6.17 -8.57 4.49
CA SER A 37 -6.69 -9.90 4.86
C SER A 37 -5.84 -10.57 5.94
N GLY A 38 -4.51 -10.40 5.89
CA GLY A 38 -3.59 -10.87 6.92
C GLY A 38 -3.78 -10.18 8.27
N ASP A 39 -3.99 -8.86 8.25
CA ASP A 39 -4.15 -8.04 9.45
C ASP A 39 -5.46 -8.35 10.19
N VAL A 40 -6.55 -8.54 9.44
CA VAL A 40 -7.84 -9.01 9.99
C VAL A 40 -7.73 -10.42 10.53
N ARG A 41 -7.06 -11.33 9.80
CA ARG A 41 -6.81 -12.69 10.27
C ARG A 41 -6.02 -12.70 11.57
N SER A 42 -4.98 -11.88 11.70
CA SER A 42 -4.18 -11.74 12.93
C SER A 42 -5.04 -11.23 14.10
N LYS A 43 -5.86 -10.20 13.88
CA LYS A 43 -6.79 -9.67 14.90
C LYS A 43 -7.81 -10.72 15.33
N LEU A 44 -8.39 -11.46 14.39
CA LEU A 44 -9.31 -12.56 14.66
C LEU A 44 -8.64 -13.69 15.44
N THR A 45 -7.46 -14.13 15.01
CA THR A 45 -6.69 -15.16 15.72
C THR A 45 -6.39 -14.72 17.15
N ARG A 46 -6.02 -13.45 17.38
CA ARG A 46 -5.79 -12.91 18.73
C ARG A 46 -7.05 -12.91 19.59
N ILE A 47 -8.20 -12.52 19.02
CA ILE A 47 -9.49 -12.53 19.74
C ILE A 47 -9.83 -13.98 20.09
N LEU A 48 -9.88 -14.88 19.11
CA LEU A 48 -10.29 -16.28 19.27
C LEU A 48 -9.34 -17.10 20.14
N SER A 49 -8.06 -16.75 20.20
CA SER A 49 -7.07 -17.42 21.06
C SER A 49 -7.12 -16.96 22.51
N ASN A 50 -7.96 -15.97 22.85
CA ASN A 50 -8.13 -15.53 24.22
C ASN A 50 -8.98 -16.57 24.99
N PRO A 51 -8.45 -17.20 26.06
CA PRO A 51 -9.14 -18.27 26.78
C PRO A 51 -10.44 -17.81 27.46
N THR A 52 -10.66 -16.50 27.59
CA THR A 52 -11.87 -15.93 28.22
C THR A 52 -13.00 -15.64 27.23
N VAL A 53 -12.82 -15.89 25.93
CA VAL A 53 -13.83 -15.64 24.88
C VAL A 53 -15.14 -16.39 25.10
N CYS A 54 -15.06 -17.66 25.53
CA CYS A 54 -16.24 -18.49 25.75
C CYS A 54 -16.85 -18.30 27.16
N ALA A 55 -16.32 -17.39 27.97
CA ALA A 55 -16.90 -17.10 29.27
C ALA A 55 -18.26 -16.40 29.07
N PRO A 56 -19.33 -16.79 29.81
CA PRO A 56 -20.69 -16.30 29.60
C PRO A 56 -20.81 -14.76 29.58
N ASN A 57 -19.96 -14.06 30.32
CA ASN A 57 -19.97 -12.60 30.45
C ASN A 57 -19.12 -11.88 29.39
N ASN A 58 -18.39 -12.61 28.54
CA ASN A 58 -17.48 -12.04 27.53
C ASN A 58 -17.90 -12.33 26.09
N VAL A 59 -18.85 -13.23 25.86
CA VAL A 59 -19.27 -13.61 24.49
C VAL A 59 -19.74 -12.39 23.68
N GLU A 60 -20.62 -11.55 24.23
CA GLU A 60 -21.11 -10.33 23.54
C GLU A 60 -19.98 -9.34 23.24
N ARG A 61 -19.02 -9.22 24.16
CA ARG A 61 -17.85 -8.36 23.99
C ARG A 61 -16.94 -8.88 22.88
N SER A 62 -16.70 -10.19 22.84
CA SER A 62 -15.90 -10.84 21.82
C SER A 62 -16.56 -10.77 20.44
N VAL A 63 -17.88 -10.92 20.35
CA VAL A 63 -18.65 -10.73 19.11
C VAL A 63 -18.53 -9.28 18.61
N SER A 64 -18.68 -8.29 19.50
CA SER A 64 -18.48 -6.88 19.16
C SER A 64 -17.06 -6.58 18.65
N GLN A 65 -16.04 -7.20 19.26
CA GLN A 65 -14.64 -7.06 18.82
C GLN A 65 -14.38 -7.70 17.45
N ILE A 66 -15.04 -8.83 17.16
CA ILE A 66 -14.98 -9.48 15.85
C ILE A 66 -15.60 -8.56 14.80
N ILE A 67 -16.81 -8.05 15.04
CA ILE A 67 -17.50 -7.12 14.12
C ILE A 67 -16.64 -5.88 13.85
N ALA A 68 -16.08 -5.26 14.88
CA ALA A 68 -15.19 -4.10 14.74
C ALA A 68 -13.89 -4.41 13.95
N ALA A 69 -13.39 -5.65 13.99
CA ALA A 69 -12.26 -6.06 13.16
C ALA A 69 -12.61 -6.14 11.66
N PHE A 70 -13.87 -6.41 11.33
CA PHE A 70 -14.39 -6.43 9.96
C PHE A 70 -14.77 -5.04 9.44
N ASP A 71 -15.19 -4.10 10.28
CA ASP A 71 -15.50 -2.73 9.86
C ASP A 71 -14.30 -2.04 9.19
N GLY A 72 -13.08 -2.35 9.64
CA GLY A 72 -11.85 -1.87 8.99
C GLY A 72 -11.64 -2.36 7.55
N LEU A 73 -12.34 -3.39 7.10
CA LEU A 73 -12.32 -3.85 5.71
C LEU A 73 -13.21 -3.00 4.79
N GLN A 74 -14.19 -2.27 5.35
CA GLN A 74 -15.02 -1.33 4.57
C GLN A 74 -14.34 0.02 4.32
N ALA A 75 -13.11 0.22 4.81
CA ALA A 75 -12.32 1.39 4.44
C ALA A 75 -12.15 1.46 2.92
N ASP A 76 -12.25 2.68 2.38
CA ASP A 76 -12.04 2.97 0.97
C ASP A 76 -10.74 2.35 0.45
N GLU A 77 -10.78 1.85 -0.78
CA GLU A 77 -9.66 1.11 -1.37
C GLU A 77 -8.38 1.96 -1.40
N VAL A 78 -8.52 3.26 -1.67
CA VAL A 78 -7.42 4.22 -1.65
C VAL A 78 -6.84 4.39 -0.25
N ALA A 79 -7.69 4.48 0.78
CA ALA A 79 -7.24 4.61 2.17
C ALA A 79 -6.44 3.38 2.63
N ARG A 80 -6.91 2.19 2.26
CA ARG A 80 -6.20 0.93 2.52
C ARG A 80 -4.85 0.91 1.78
N PHE A 81 -4.86 1.23 0.49
CA PHE A 81 -3.64 1.26 -0.31
C PHE A 81 -2.57 2.19 0.29
N ASN A 82 -2.98 3.40 0.68
CA ASN A 82 -2.11 4.36 1.36
C ASN A 82 -1.56 3.82 2.68
N ALA A 83 -2.41 3.21 3.53
CA ALA A 83 -1.96 2.65 4.81
C ALA A 83 -0.93 1.52 4.62
N MET A 84 -1.09 0.66 3.62
CA MET A 84 -0.09 -0.37 3.30
C MET A 84 1.23 0.28 2.89
N ILE A 85 1.21 1.26 1.99
CA ILE A 85 2.42 1.94 1.52
C ILE A 85 3.14 2.59 2.71
N THR A 86 2.44 3.38 3.53
CA THR A 86 3.06 4.10 4.65
C THR A 86 3.65 3.16 5.71
N THR A 87 3.07 1.98 5.91
CA THR A 87 3.58 1.00 6.90
C THR A 87 4.71 0.12 6.38
N SER A 88 4.73 -0.15 5.07
CA SER A 88 5.64 -1.13 4.47
C SER A 88 6.81 -0.49 3.73
N VAL A 89 6.67 0.76 3.29
CA VAL A 89 7.65 1.45 2.45
C VAL A 89 8.37 2.52 3.27
N LYS A 90 9.69 2.38 3.33
CA LYS A 90 10.59 3.36 3.94
C LYS A 90 10.73 4.60 3.03
N PRO A 91 10.41 5.82 3.48
CA PRO A 91 10.51 7.02 2.67
C PRO A 91 11.90 7.23 2.05
N GLU A 92 12.96 6.81 2.74
CA GLU A 92 14.35 6.96 2.30
C GLU A 92 14.66 6.12 1.05
N VAL A 93 13.94 5.01 0.86
CA VAL A 93 14.09 4.15 -0.32
C VAL A 93 13.43 4.83 -1.53
N VAL A 94 12.23 5.35 -1.36
CA VAL A 94 11.51 6.09 -2.41
C VAL A 94 12.27 7.34 -2.81
N TRP A 95 12.73 8.11 -1.82
CA TRP A 95 13.48 9.33 -2.05
C TRP A 95 14.75 9.10 -2.86
N ARG A 96 15.45 7.98 -2.63
CA ARG A 96 16.66 7.64 -3.40
C ARG A 96 16.37 7.53 -4.90
N GLU A 97 15.26 6.89 -5.26
CA GLU A 97 14.85 6.77 -6.66
C GLU A 97 14.39 8.12 -7.24
N ILE A 98 13.70 8.94 -6.44
CA ILE A 98 13.33 10.30 -6.82
C ILE A 98 14.58 11.15 -7.07
N GLU A 99 15.55 11.14 -6.18
CA GLU A 99 16.78 11.94 -6.29
C GLU A 99 17.60 11.54 -7.53
N ASN A 100 17.71 10.25 -7.83
CA ASN A 100 18.40 9.75 -9.03
C ASN A 100 17.75 10.24 -10.33
N ASN A 101 16.45 10.54 -10.29
CA ASN A 101 15.65 10.92 -11.45
C ASN A 101 14.98 12.29 -11.25
N LYS A 102 15.57 13.15 -10.43
CA LYS A 102 14.90 14.35 -9.88
C LYS A 102 14.30 15.26 -10.94
N ALA A 103 15.01 15.42 -12.06
CA ALA A 103 14.58 16.23 -13.20
C ALA A 103 13.22 15.77 -13.77
N LEU A 104 12.88 14.47 -13.68
CA LEU A 104 11.60 13.94 -14.17
C LEU A 104 10.42 14.24 -13.24
N PHE A 105 10.69 14.57 -11.97
CA PHE A 105 9.67 14.72 -10.94
C PHE A 105 9.42 16.17 -10.51
N ILE A 106 10.30 17.11 -10.87
CA ILE A 106 10.22 18.54 -10.51
C ILE A 106 9.35 19.33 -11.50
N ASP A 107 9.36 18.97 -12.78
CA ASP A 107 8.74 19.78 -13.81
C ASP A 107 7.34 19.26 -14.15
N THR A 108 6.39 20.19 -14.27
CA THR A 108 5.05 19.89 -14.79
C THR A 108 5.14 19.71 -16.30
N VAL A 109 4.58 18.61 -16.81
CA VAL A 109 4.63 18.26 -18.24
C VAL A 109 3.25 18.45 -18.86
N THR A 110 3.17 19.33 -19.85
CA THR A 110 1.96 19.52 -20.67
C THR A 110 2.09 18.74 -21.97
N PHE A 111 1.16 17.85 -22.23
CA PHE A 111 1.10 17.08 -23.46
C PHE A 111 0.31 17.83 -24.55
N ASP A 112 0.57 17.53 -25.82
CA ASP A 112 -0.04 18.20 -26.97
C ASP A 112 -1.59 18.15 -27.00
N GLY A 113 -2.21 17.25 -26.23
CA GLY A 113 -3.66 17.16 -26.03
C GLY A 113 -4.22 18.03 -24.90
N GLY A 114 -3.42 18.90 -24.29
CA GLY A 114 -3.81 19.76 -23.17
C GLY A 114 -3.86 19.07 -21.81
N TYR A 115 -3.52 17.77 -21.75
CA TYR A 115 -3.34 17.07 -20.47
C TYR A 115 -2.08 17.59 -19.77
N VAL A 116 -2.22 17.91 -18.49
CA VAL A 116 -1.12 18.44 -17.67
C VAL A 116 -0.81 17.42 -16.58
N LEU A 117 0.37 16.81 -16.68
CA LEU A 117 0.93 15.98 -15.63
C LEU A 117 1.67 16.87 -14.63
N GLN A 118 1.10 17.01 -13.44
CA GLN A 118 1.69 17.81 -12.37
C GLN A 118 2.99 17.19 -11.89
N ASN A 119 3.92 18.06 -11.47
CA ASN A 119 5.13 17.65 -10.78
C ASN A 119 4.79 16.93 -9.45
N ILE A 120 5.65 15.99 -9.05
CA ILE A 120 5.47 15.21 -7.82
C ILE A 120 6.17 15.89 -6.64
N ILE A 121 7.28 16.58 -6.91
CA ILE A 121 8.06 17.30 -5.89
C ILE A 121 8.38 18.72 -6.35
N SER A 122 8.61 19.61 -5.38
CA SER A 122 9.19 20.93 -5.61
C SER A 122 10.70 20.84 -5.88
N ARG A 123 11.28 21.91 -6.44
CA ARG A 123 12.71 21.96 -6.76
C ARG A 123 13.58 21.95 -5.50
N GLU A 124 13.07 22.51 -4.42
CA GLU A 124 13.71 22.62 -3.11
C GLU A 124 13.34 21.47 -2.16
N GLU A 125 12.50 20.53 -2.61
CA GLU A 125 12.09 19.37 -1.83
C GLU A 125 13.31 18.55 -1.39
N THR A 126 13.30 18.16 -0.11
CA THR A 126 14.32 17.29 0.50
C THR A 126 13.66 16.07 1.12
N LEU A 127 14.44 15.03 1.43
CA LEU A 127 13.95 13.87 2.16
C LEU A 127 13.15 14.24 3.42
N LYS A 128 13.59 15.26 4.18
CA LYS A 128 12.91 15.69 5.41
C LYS A 128 11.53 16.29 5.16
N THR A 129 11.38 17.08 4.09
CA THR A 129 10.08 17.66 3.73
C THR A 129 9.17 16.61 3.11
N PHE A 130 9.74 15.70 2.31
CA PHE A 130 9.02 14.58 1.68
C PHE A 130 8.48 13.56 2.70
N SER A 131 9.23 13.24 3.74
CA SER A 131 8.82 12.25 4.75
C SER A 131 7.77 12.75 5.74
N GLY A 132 7.35 14.02 5.65
CA GLY A 132 6.54 14.68 6.67
C GLY A 132 7.35 14.87 7.95
N GLY A 133 8.06 16.00 8.04
CA GLY A 133 8.74 16.42 9.27
C GLY A 133 7.77 16.69 10.41
#